data_AF-A0A8X7MKB5-F1
#
_entry.id   AF-A0A8X7MKB5-F1
#
_cell.length_a   1.000
_cell.length_b   1.000
_cell.length_c   1.000
_cell.angle_alpha   90.00
_cell.angle_beta   90.00
_cell.angle_gamma   90.00
#
_symmetry.space_group_name_H-M   'P 1'
#
loop_
_entity.id
_entity.type
_entity.pdbx_description
1 polymer ?
#
loop_
_entity_poly.entity_id
_entity_poly.type
_entity_poly.pdbx_seq_one_letter_code
_entity_poly.pdbx_strand_id
1 'polypeptide(L)'
;MKFAVVASILILRAAPILAARGRERIPARRCGTIYFDATAEAKTQQLIKTYSQQAAVEASPNRSILVYWHTIKDGPTGSIPSSQIQAQIHVLNKDYEASGYVFHLVQSDSTDNSDWVHHMDDGTPQERGMKSGLRAGGADALNIYTMGFNDVLGFSVLPQN
;
A
#
# COMPACT_ATOMS: atom_id res chain seq x y z
N MET A 1 24.24 -20.37 -68.74
CA MET A 1 22.88 -19.78 -68.85
C MET A 1 21.85 -20.89 -68.73
N LYS A 2 20.75 -20.65 -67.99
CA LYS A 2 19.59 -21.52 -67.69
C LYS A 2 19.74 -22.41 -66.44
N PHE A 3 19.34 -21.85 -65.30
CA PHE A 3 18.88 -22.61 -64.13
C PHE A 3 17.34 -22.58 -64.10
N ALA A 4 16.76 -23.72 -63.72
CA ALA A 4 15.33 -24.03 -63.80
C ALA A 4 14.50 -23.32 -62.72
N VAL A 5 13.28 -22.98 -63.10
CA VAL A 5 12.21 -22.41 -62.26
C VAL A 5 11.56 -23.53 -61.45
N VAL A 6 11.47 -23.37 -60.12
CA VAL A 6 10.62 -24.20 -59.25
C VAL A 6 9.45 -23.34 -58.79
N ALA A 7 8.24 -23.75 -59.16
CA ALA A 7 7.00 -23.06 -58.84
C ALA A 7 6.50 -23.44 -57.44
N SER A 8 6.16 -22.42 -56.67
CA SER A 8 5.55 -22.45 -55.34
C SER A 8 4.18 -23.12 -55.31
N ILE A 9 3.92 -23.89 -54.26
CA ILE A 9 2.56 -24.17 -53.77
C ILE A 9 2.51 -23.67 -52.32
N LEU A 10 1.86 -22.51 -52.12
CA LEU A 10 1.55 -21.95 -50.82
C LEU A 10 0.29 -22.64 -50.27
N ILE A 11 0.39 -23.38 -49.16
CA ILE A 11 -0.78 -23.87 -48.43
C ILE A 11 -1.00 -22.93 -47.24
N LEU A 12 -2.00 -22.05 -47.35
CA LEU A 12 -2.41 -21.14 -46.29
C LEU A 12 -3.26 -21.91 -45.26
N ARG A 13 -2.67 -22.29 -44.13
CA ARG A 13 -3.42 -22.79 -42.97
C ARG A 13 -3.89 -21.62 -42.13
N ALA A 14 -5.19 -21.31 -42.21
CA ALA A 14 -5.84 -20.42 -41.26
C ALA A 14 -6.13 -21.19 -39.96
N ALA A 15 -5.48 -20.80 -38.86
CA ALA A 15 -5.86 -21.25 -37.52
C ALA A 15 -6.88 -20.25 -36.93
N PRO A 16 -8.01 -20.71 -36.35
CA PRO A 16 -8.89 -19.83 -35.62
C PRO A 16 -8.22 -19.46 -34.29
N ILE A 17 -7.89 -18.19 -34.12
CA ILE A 17 -7.48 -17.65 -32.82
C ILE A 17 -8.75 -17.56 -31.98
N LEU A 18 -9.01 -18.58 -31.18
CA LEU A 18 -10.05 -18.53 -30.16
C LEU A 18 -9.56 -17.58 -29.06
N ALA A 19 -9.98 -16.32 -29.14
CA ALA A 19 -9.75 -15.34 -28.09
C ALA A 19 -10.52 -15.77 -26.83
N ALA A 20 -9.85 -16.49 -25.93
CA ALA A 20 -10.36 -16.71 -24.59
C ALA A 20 -10.39 -15.36 -23.86
N ARG A 21 -11.55 -14.71 -23.84
CA ARG A 21 -11.84 -13.66 -22.84
C ARG A 21 -11.97 -14.34 -21.48
N GLY A 22 -10.82 -14.61 -20.85
CA GLY A 22 -10.76 -14.82 -19.41
C GLY A 22 -11.19 -13.52 -18.75
N ARG A 23 -12.43 -13.48 -18.27
CA ARG A 23 -12.90 -12.43 -17.35
C ARG A 23 -11.97 -12.49 -16.14
N GLU A 24 -11.02 -11.57 -16.06
CA GLU A 24 -10.23 -11.36 -14.85
C GLU A 24 -11.25 -11.13 -13.73
N ARG A 25 -11.45 -12.16 -12.92
CA ARG A 25 -12.10 -11.98 -11.63
C ARG A 25 -11.10 -11.17 -10.84
N ILE A 26 -11.35 -9.86 -10.73
CA ILE A 26 -10.67 -9.01 -9.76
C ILE A 26 -10.78 -9.76 -8.43
N PRO A 27 -9.66 -10.22 -7.85
CA PRO A 27 -9.70 -10.92 -6.58
C PRO A 27 -10.33 -9.97 -5.57
N ALA A 28 -11.37 -10.43 -4.87
CA ALA A 28 -11.88 -9.71 -3.71
C ALA A 28 -10.68 -9.46 -2.79
N ARG A 29 -10.34 -8.18 -2.57
CA ARG A 29 -9.11 -7.78 -1.89
C ARG A 29 -9.17 -8.27 -0.44
N ARG A 30 -8.38 -9.30 -0.11
CA ARG A 30 -8.34 -9.92 1.23
C ARG A 30 -7.05 -9.57 1.99
N CYS A 31 -6.63 -8.31 1.91
CA CYS A 31 -5.29 -7.82 2.28
C CYS A 31 -4.24 -8.17 1.22
N GLY A 32 -3.67 -7.13 0.62
CA GLY A 32 -2.70 -7.20 -0.44
C GLY A 32 -2.52 -5.82 -1.05
N THR A 33 -1.32 -5.53 -1.53
CA THR A 33 -1.02 -4.30 -2.26
C THR A 33 -1.95 -4.17 -3.47
N ILE A 34 -2.23 -2.94 -3.93
CA ILE A 34 -2.79 -2.74 -5.27
C ILE A 34 -1.99 -3.56 -6.28
N TYR A 35 -2.65 -4.07 -7.32
CA TYR A 35 -1.95 -4.72 -8.42
C TYR A 35 -1.02 -3.67 -9.06
N PHE A 36 0.27 -3.80 -8.81
CA PHE A 36 1.30 -3.11 -9.57
C PHE A 36 1.60 -3.94 -10.81
N ASP A 37 1.69 -3.32 -11.98
CA ASP A 37 2.23 -4.02 -13.12
C ASP A 37 3.70 -4.40 -12.86
N ALA A 38 4.20 -5.40 -13.59
CA ALA A 38 5.57 -5.91 -13.40
C ALA A 38 6.65 -4.82 -13.54
N THR A 39 6.36 -3.73 -14.26
CA THR A 39 7.29 -2.60 -14.43
C THR A 39 7.36 -1.77 -13.17
N ALA A 40 6.21 -1.46 -12.56
CA ALA A 40 6.13 -0.72 -11.30
C ALA A 40 6.79 -1.51 -10.16
N GLU A 41 6.57 -2.83 -10.09
CA GLU A 41 7.24 -3.69 -9.11
C GLU A 41 8.77 -3.71 -9.31
N ALA A 42 9.24 -3.89 -10.55
CA ALA A 42 10.67 -3.88 -10.87
C ALA A 42 11.32 -2.53 -10.54
N LYS A 43 10.63 -1.41 -10.78
CA LYS A 43 11.08 -0.07 -10.40
C LYS A 43 11.20 0.04 -8.87
N THR A 44 10.19 -0.38 -8.12
CA THR A 44 10.22 -0.37 -6.64
C THR A 44 11.34 -1.24 -6.08
N GLN A 45 11.54 -2.45 -6.61
CA GLN A 45 12.64 -3.32 -6.19
C GLN A 45 14.01 -2.70 -6.50
N GLN A 46 14.15 -2.04 -7.63
CA GLN A 46 15.39 -1.32 -7.99
C GLN A 46 15.63 -0.14 -7.03
N LEU A 47 14.58 0.59 -6.64
CA LEU A 47 14.67 1.66 -5.65
C LEU A 47 15.07 1.12 -4.29
N ILE A 48 14.42 0.05 -3.79
CA ILE A 48 14.77 -0.61 -2.53
C ILE A 48 16.22 -1.06 -2.54
N LYS A 49 16.67 -1.71 -3.63
CA LYS A 49 18.06 -2.14 -3.78
C LYS A 49 19.02 -0.95 -3.73
N THR A 50 18.73 0.12 -4.44
CA THR A 50 19.55 1.34 -4.44
C THR A 50 19.60 1.97 -3.04
N TYR A 51 18.46 2.13 -2.38
CA TYR A 51 18.36 2.63 -1.01
C TYR A 51 19.10 1.73 -0.03
N SER A 52 18.98 0.41 -0.13
CA SER A 52 19.67 -0.53 0.77
C SER A 52 21.19 -0.48 0.62
N GLN A 53 21.68 -0.27 -0.60
CA GLN A 53 23.11 -0.10 -0.89
C GLN A 53 23.64 1.25 -0.40
N GLN A 54 22.81 2.30 -0.44
CA GLN A 54 23.14 3.63 0.08
C GLN A 54 23.00 3.73 1.61
N ALA A 55 22.02 3.07 2.20
CA ALA A 55 21.78 3.02 3.65
C ALA A 55 22.85 2.21 4.39
N ALA A 56 23.60 1.35 3.69
CA ALA A 56 24.81 0.74 4.22
C ALA A 56 25.97 1.74 4.40
N VAL A 57 25.87 2.94 3.79
CA VAL A 57 26.89 4.00 3.84
C VAL A 57 26.48 5.14 4.79
N GLU A 58 25.18 5.40 4.94
CA GLU A 58 24.66 6.33 5.95
C GLU A 58 23.46 5.69 6.65
N ALA A 59 23.73 4.98 7.75
CA ALA A 59 22.68 4.70 8.71
C ALA A 59 22.19 6.05 9.23
N SER A 60 20.98 6.47 8.84
CA SER A 60 20.31 7.58 9.51
C SER A 60 20.41 7.30 11.02
N PRO A 61 21.08 8.18 11.80
CA PRO A 61 21.25 7.95 13.22
C PRO A 61 19.90 7.99 13.96
N ASN A 62 18.85 8.46 13.29
CA ASN A 62 17.53 8.59 13.86
C ASN A 62 16.54 7.66 13.13
N ARG A 63 16.47 6.41 13.59
CA ARG A 63 15.39 5.45 13.27
C ARG A 63 14.14 5.70 14.14
N SER A 64 14.01 6.91 14.65
CA SER A 64 12.86 7.41 15.37
C SER A 64 11.77 7.75 14.37
N ILE A 65 10.61 7.14 14.53
CA ILE A 65 9.42 7.35 13.72
C ILE A 65 8.41 8.11 14.57
N LEU A 66 8.07 9.33 14.14
CA LEU A 66 7.04 10.13 14.77
C LEU A 66 5.66 9.59 14.37
N VAL A 67 4.85 9.19 15.34
CA VAL A 67 3.53 8.61 15.12
C VAL A 67 2.44 9.61 15.45
N TYR A 68 1.56 9.85 14.48
CA TYR A 68 0.31 10.57 14.63
C TYR A 68 -0.85 9.58 14.48
N TRP A 69 -1.68 9.49 15.51
CA TRP A 69 -2.77 8.53 15.57
C TRP A 69 -4.12 9.23 15.39
N HIS A 70 -4.89 8.80 14.41
CA HIS A 70 -6.20 9.36 14.09
C HIS A 70 -7.28 8.31 14.24
N THR A 71 -8.12 8.46 15.26
CA THR A 71 -9.28 7.57 15.48
C THR A 71 -10.49 8.12 14.76
N ILE A 72 -10.97 7.43 13.71
CA ILE A 72 -12.18 7.82 13.00
C ILE A 72 -13.35 6.98 13.50
N LYS A 73 -14.40 7.65 13.95
CA LYS A 73 -15.52 7.03 14.65
C LYS A 73 -16.87 7.52 14.13
N ASP A 74 -17.91 6.77 14.45
CA ASP A 74 -19.31 7.14 14.26
C ASP A 74 -20.00 7.15 15.63
N GLY A 75 -20.09 8.34 16.22
CA GLY A 75 -20.53 8.51 17.60
C GLY A 75 -19.64 7.73 18.59
N PRO A 76 -20.20 6.82 19.41
CA PRO A 76 -19.41 5.99 20.33
C PRO A 76 -18.71 4.81 19.62
N THR A 77 -19.20 4.37 18.46
CA THR A 77 -18.66 3.21 17.75
C THR A 77 -17.31 3.55 17.13
N GLY A 78 -16.30 2.72 17.41
CA GLY A 78 -14.93 2.95 16.95
C GLY A 78 -14.10 3.84 17.89
N SER A 79 -14.63 4.23 19.05
CA SER A 79 -13.85 4.94 20.07
C SER A 79 -12.74 4.05 20.63
N ILE A 80 -11.51 4.56 20.67
CA ILE A 80 -10.34 3.84 21.18
C ILE A 80 -9.77 4.61 22.38
N PRO A 81 -9.62 3.99 23.56
CA PRO A 81 -9.01 4.65 24.71
C PRO A 81 -7.50 4.83 24.50
N SER A 82 -6.94 5.87 25.10
CA SER A 82 -5.49 6.17 25.02
C SER A 82 -4.61 5.01 25.48
N SER A 83 -5.07 4.19 26.43
CA SER A 83 -4.36 3.00 26.90
C SER A 83 -4.17 1.95 25.78
N GLN A 84 -5.15 1.78 24.89
CA GLN A 84 -5.05 0.85 23.78
C GLN A 84 -4.13 1.39 22.67
N ILE A 85 -4.15 2.71 22.44
CA ILE A 85 -3.21 3.38 21.53
C ILE A 85 -1.78 3.17 22.04
N GLN A 86 -1.52 3.44 23.33
CA GLN A 86 -0.21 3.23 23.94
C GLN A 86 0.23 1.76 23.88
N ALA A 87 -0.69 0.83 24.13
CA ALA A 87 -0.40 -0.61 23.99
C ALA A 87 0.06 -0.96 22.57
N GLN A 88 -0.57 -0.39 21.53
CA GLN A 88 -0.13 -0.63 20.15
C GLN A 88 1.26 -0.04 19.88
N ILE A 89 1.58 1.14 20.43
CA ILE A 89 2.92 1.74 20.32
C ILE A 89 3.96 0.86 21.02
N HIS A 90 3.62 0.23 22.14
CA HIS A 90 4.51 -0.74 22.79
C HIS A 90 4.74 -1.98 21.93
N VAL A 91 3.70 -2.50 21.26
CA VAL A 91 3.83 -3.61 20.31
C VAL A 91 4.76 -3.24 19.16
N LEU A 92 4.57 -2.06 18.54
CA LEU A 92 5.43 -1.61 17.44
C LEU A 92 6.91 -1.50 17.87
N ASN A 93 7.16 -0.91 19.04
CA ASN A 93 8.53 -0.80 19.55
C ASN A 93 9.17 -2.16 19.85
N LYS A 94 8.39 -3.09 20.42
CA LYS A 94 8.87 -4.44 20.72
C LYS A 94 9.19 -5.21 19.44
N ASP A 95 8.28 -5.20 18.47
CA ASP A 95 8.39 -6.04 17.27
C ASP A 95 9.49 -5.55 16.33
N TYR A 96 9.79 -4.25 16.34
CA TYR A 96 10.81 -3.63 15.49
C TYR A 96 12.14 -3.34 16.20
N GLU A 97 12.28 -3.72 17.48
CA GLU A 97 13.50 -3.50 18.28
C GLU A 97 14.75 -4.02 17.56
N ALA A 98 14.68 -5.25 17.03
CA ALA A 98 15.80 -5.87 16.31
C ALA A 98 16.19 -5.15 15.00
N SER A 99 15.27 -4.36 14.43
CA SER A 99 15.52 -3.51 13.25
C SER A 99 16.03 -2.12 13.63
N GLY A 100 16.08 -1.81 14.92
CA GLY A 100 16.54 -0.54 15.47
C GLY A 100 15.55 0.62 15.31
N TYR A 101 14.29 0.37 14.95
CA TYR A 101 13.27 1.42 14.87
C TYR A 101 12.63 1.69 16.21
N VAL A 102 12.33 2.96 16.49
CA VAL A 102 11.63 3.40 17.69
C VAL A 102 10.45 4.27 17.28
N PHE A 103 9.25 3.94 17.75
CA PHE A 103 8.02 4.63 17.45
C PHE A 103 7.63 5.51 18.63
N HIS A 104 7.46 6.81 18.38
CA HIS A 104 7.06 7.79 19.38
C HIS A 104 5.71 8.38 19.05
N LEU A 105 4.72 8.17 19.91
CA LEU A 105 3.43 8.82 19.78
C LEU A 105 3.57 10.31 20.08
N VAL A 106 3.41 11.13 19.04
CA VAL A 106 3.46 12.60 19.15
C VAL A 106 2.09 13.15 19.50
N GLN A 107 1.06 12.65 18.81
CA GLN A 107 -0.32 13.08 19.00
C GLN A 107 -1.27 11.92 18.74
N SER A 108 -2.37 11.91 19.46
CA SER A 108 -3.55 11.12 19.14
C SER A 108 -4.80 11.99 19.17
N ASP A 109 -5.65 11.88 18.15
CA ASP A 109 -6.92 12.58 18.07
C ASP A 109 -8.07 11.64 17.67
N SER A 110 -9.28 12.19 17.67
CA SER A 110 -10.47 11.49 17.21
C SER A 110 -11.33 12.38 16.34
N THR A 111 -11.82 11.84 15.23
CA THR A 111 -12.72 12.52 14.30
C THR A 111 -14.02 11.74 14.19
N ASP A 112 -15.14 12.40 14.46
CA ASP A 112 -16.48 11.85 14.28
C ASP A 112 -16.96 12.12 12.86
N ASN A 113 -16.91 11.10 12.00
CA ASN A 113 -17.28 11.22 10.59
C ASN A 113 -17.79 9.89 10.04
N SER A 114 -19.11 9.74 10.04
CA SER A 114 -19.79 8.53 9.58
C SER A 114 -19.58 8.25 8.09
N ASP A 115 -19.46 9.28 7.24
CA ASP A 115 -19.19 9.09 5.81
C ASP A 115 -17.84 8.39 5.61
N TRP A 116 -16.80 8.77 6.36
CA TRP A 116 -15.52 8.07 6.31
C TRP A 116 -15.61 6.66 6.86
N VAL A 117 -16.28 6.45 8.00
CA VAL A 117 -16.41 5.10 8.59
C VAL A 117 -17.11 4.12 7.64
N HIS A 118 -18.13 4.56 6.92
CA HIS A 118 -18.97 3.66 6.11
C HIS A 118 -18.60 3.61 4.63
N HIS A 119 -17.87 4.60 4.12
CA HIS A 119 -17.60 4.75 2.68
C HIS A 119 -16.13 4.95 2.32
N MET A 120 -15.22 4.98 3.28
CA MET A 120 -13.78 5.03 2.99
C MET A 120 -13.28 3.64 2.57
N ASP A 121 -12.72 3.58 1.37
CA ASP A 121 -11.93 2.47 0.85
C ASP A 121 -10.74 3.02 0.05
N ASP A 122 -9.78 2.16 -0.29
CA ASP A 122 -8.60 2.52 -1.08
C ASP A 122 -8.96 3.19 -2.41
N GLY A 123 -8.41 4.38 -2.65
CA GLY A 123 -8.60 5.20 -3.84
C GLY A 123 -9.87 6.07 -3.82
N THR A 124 -10.72 5.95 -2.80
CA THR A 124 -11.97 6.72 -2.70
C THR A 124 -11.71 8.22 -2.46
N PRO A 125 -12.66 9.10 -2.84
CA PRO A 125 -12.63 10.50 -2.43
C PRO A 125 -12.59 10.68 -0.91
N GLN A 126 -13.25 9.80 -0.15
CA GLN A 126 -13.26 9.76 1.30
C GLN A 126 -11.86 9.52 1.86
N GLU A 127 -11.12 8.54 1.32
CA GLU A 127 -9.75 8.29 1.73
C GLU A 127 -8.87 9.51 1.49
N ARG A 128 -8.97 10.13 0.31
CA ARG A 128 -8.21 11.36 0.00
C ARG A 128 -8.58 12.50 0.94
N GLY A 129 -9.87 12.71 1.18
CA GLY A 129 -10.37 13.75 2.08
C GLY A 129 -9.88 13.54 3.52
N MET A 130 -10.00 12.31 4.03
CA MET A 130 -9.52 11.92 5.35
C MET A 130 -8.01 12.12 5.48
N LYS A 131 -7.21 11.55 4.58
CA LYS A 131 -5.75 11.63 4.66
C LYS A 131 -5.25 13.06 4.45
N SER A 132 -5.78 13.81 3.50
CA SER A 132 -5.36 15.20 3.27
C SER A 132 -5.76 16.15 4.39
N GLY A 133 -6.93 15.92 5.02
CA GLY A 133 -7.42 16.77 6.11
C GLY A 133 -6.75 16.49 7.46
N LEU A 134 -6.34 15.25 7.71
CA LEU A 134 -5.85 14.84 9.03
C LEU A 134 -4.34 14.60 9.10
N ARG A 135 -3.66 14.39 7.97
CA ARG A 135 -2.22 14.11 7.97
C ARG A 135 -1.45 15.17 8.76
N ALA A 136 -0.63 14.70 9.67
CA ALA A 136 0.25 15.50 10.49
C ALA A 136 1.72 15.06 10.36
N GLY A 137 2.62 15.99 10.65
CA GLY A 137 4.07 15.81 10.53
C GLY A 137 4.60 15.87 9.09
N GLY A 138 5.91 15.67 8.95
CA GLY A 138 6.64 15.75 7.69
C GLY A 138 6.77 14.40 6.98
N ALA A 139 7.79 14.28 6.12
CA ALA A 139 8.13 13.02 5.43
C ALA A 139 8.66 11.93 6.38
N ASP A 140 9.01 12.31 7.61
CA ASP A 140 9.50 11.48 8.71
C ASP A 140 8.38 10.94 9.62
N ALA A 141 7.13 11.32 9.36
CA ALA A 141 5.98 10.98 10.21
C ALA A 141 5.14 9.83 9.66
N LEU A 142 4.88 8.85 10.52
CA LEU A 142 3.89 7.79 10.32
C LEU A 142 2.52 8.27 10.81
N ASN A 143 1.53 8.24 9.92
CA ASN A 143 0.14 8.54 10.25
C ASN A 143 -0.66 7.23 10.27
N ILE A 144 -1.27 6.90 11.40
CA ILE A 144 -2.10 5.70 11.58
C ILE A 144 -3.55 6.15 11.68
N TYR A 145 -4.40 5.62 10.80
CA TYR A 145 -5.84 5.88 10.80
C TYR A 145 -6.57 4.61 11.21
N THR A 146 -7.35 4.67 12.28
CA THR A 146 -8.17 3.54 12.74
C THR A 146 -9.64 3.82 12.53
N MET A 147 -10.36 2.85 11.96
CA MET A 147 -11.81 2.87 11.81
C MET A 147 -12.35 1.45 11.65
N GLY A 148 -13.68 1.33 11.58
CA GLY A 148 -14.32 0.07 11.22
C GLY A 148 -14.10 -0.27 9.74
N PHE A 149 -13.71 -1.52 9.46
CA PHE A 149 -13.63 -2.08 8.12
C PHE A 149 -14.47 -3.35 8.07
N ASN A 150 -15.12 -3.62 6.93
CA ASN A 150 -16.02 -4.78 6.80
C ASN A 150 -15.29 -6.08 6.46
N ASP A 151 -14.32 -6.05 5.55
CA ASP A 151 -13.73 -7.27 4.95
C ASP A 151 -12.21 -7.40 5.14
N VAL A 152 -11.56 -6.37 5.69
CA VAL A 152 -10.10 -6.32 5.90
C VAL A 152 -9.78 -5.76 7.30
N LEU A 153 -8.60 -6.07 7.82
CA LEU A 153 -8.12 -5.52 9.09
C LEU A 153 -7.35 -4.19 8.91
N GLY A 154 -7.02 -3.84 7.68
CA GLY A 154 -6.30 -2.62 7.33
C GLY A 154 -5.50 -2.78 6.03
N PHE A 155 -4.94 -1.67 5.57
CA PHE A 155 -4.07 -1.63 4.40
C PHE A 155 -3.01 -0.52 4.55
N SER A 156 -1.97 -0.60 3.73
CA SER A 156 -0.94 0.42 3.62
C SER A 156 -0.55 0.61 2.16
N VAL A 157 0.08 1.74 1.87
CA VAL A 157 0.70 2.00 0.57
C VAL A 157 2.19 1.74 0.66
N LEU A 158 2.76 1.07 -0.34
CA LEU A 158 4.21 0.97 -0.46
C LEU A 158 4.81 2.35 -0.79
N PRO A 159 6.08 2.60 -0.42
CA PRO A 159 6.80 3.77 -0.89
C PRO A 159 6.79 3.83 -2.42
N GLN A 160 6.30 4.92 -2.98
CA GLN A 160 6.31 5.18 -4.42
C GLN A 160 7.13 6.46 -4.67
N ASN A 161 7.99 6.41 -5.69
CA ASN A 161 8.70 7.58 -6.23
C ASN A 161 7.94 8.17 -7.41
#